data_AF-A0A0J6CGP7-F1
#
_entry.id   AF-A0A0J6CGP7-F1
#
_cell.length_a   1.000
_cell.length_b   1.000
_cell.length_c   1.000
_cell.angle_alpha   90.00
_cell.angle_beta   90.00
_cell.angle_gamma   90.00
#
_symmetry.space_group_name_H-M   'P 1'
#
loop_
_entity.id
_entity.type
_entity.pdbx_description
1 polymer ?
#
loop_
_entity_poly.entity_id
_entity_poly.type
_entity_poly.pdbx_seq_one_letter_code
_entity_poly.pdbx_strand_id
1 'polypeptide(L)' 'MPQKIYLGSVVVQDSRTGKVSTIDRKIYKELEDTTKSNFRGYVLKLIHPSERKYYRIVRLCFDTAKVTGTTNY' A
#
# COMPACT_ATOMS: atom_id res chain seq x y z
N MET A 1 21.12 3.59 -2.64
CA MET A 1 20.92 3.20 -4.06
C MET A 1 19.63 3.84 -4.54
N PRO A 2 19.57 4.31 -5.79
CA PRO A 2 18.32 4.81 -6.38
C PRO A 2 17.26 3.71 -6.38
N GLN A 3 16.04 4.04 -5.98
CA GLN A 3 14.88 3.14 -6.00
C GLN A 3 13.73 3.76 -6.79
N LYS A 4 12.94 2.93 -7.45
CA LYS A 4 11.78 3.39 -8.24
C LYS A 4 10.61 3.79 -7.34
N ILE A 5 9.85 4.78 -7.79
CA ILE A 5 8.56 5.19 -7.23
C ILE A 5 7.47 4.68 -8.16
N TYR A 6 6.50 3.98 -7.60
CA TYR A 6 5.38 3.37 -8.31
C TYR A 6 4.08 4.07 -7.96
N LEU A 7 3.23 4.28 -8.96
CA LEU A 7 1.81 4.60 -8.80
C LEU A 7 1.01 3.37 -9.24
N GLY A 8 0.34 2.74 -8.30
CA GLY A 8 -0.41 1.52 -8.59
C GLY A 8 -1.43 1.20 -7.52
N SER A 9 -1.77 -0.08 -7.44
CA SER A 9 -2.79 -0.60 -6.53
C SER A 9 -2.15 -1.35 -5.37
N VAL A 10 -2.88 -1.43 -4.25
CA VAL A 10 -2.49 -2.16 -3.05
C VAL A 10 -3.61 -3.11 -2.67
N VAL A 11 -3.28 -4.39 -2.50
CA VAL A 11 -4.24 -5.38 -2.03
C VAL A 11 -4.24 -5.36 -0.51
N VAL A 12 -5.42 -5.18 0.06
CA VAL A 12 -5.67 -5.23 1.50
C VAL A 12 -6.64 -6.34 1.82
N GLN A 13 -6.50 -6.92 3.00
CA GLN A 13 -7.41 -7.93 3.50
C GLN A 13 -7.92 -7.54 4.87
N ASP A 14 -9.23 -7.67 5.05
CA ASP A 14 -9.87 -7.61 6.37
C ASP A 14 -9.66 -8.94 7.10
N SER A 15 -9.02 -8.89 8.27
CA SER A 15 -8.74 -10.06 9.09
C SER A 15 -9.98 -10.64 9.76
N ARG A 16 -11.08 -9.88 9.88
CA ARG A 16 -12.35 -10.35 10.47
C ARG A 16 -13.16 -11.18 9.49
N THR A 17 -13.28 -10.67 8.26
CA THR A 17 -14.17 -11.24 7.23
C THR A 17 -13.42 -12.06 6.18
N GLY A 18 -12.09 -11.96 6.15
CA GLY A 18 -11.26 -12.54 5.09
C GLY A 18 -11.36 -11.82 3.75
N LYS A 19 -12.21 -10.79 3.65
CA LYS A 19 -12.49 -10.07 2.40
C LYS A 19 -11.23 -9.38 1.90
N VAL A 20 -10.90 -9.65 0.64
CA VAL A 20 -9.80 -9.01 -0.08
C VAL A 20 -10.36 -7.86 -0.90
N SER A 21 -9.75 -6.69 -0.75
CA SER A 21 -10.09 -5.48 -1.48
C SER A 21 -8.83 -4.90 -2.11
N THR A 22 -9.01 -4.18 -3.22
CA THR A 22 -7.91 -3.47 -3.88
C THR A 22 -8.12 -1.98 -3.68
N ILE A 23 -7.06 -1.27 -3.30
CA ILE A 23 -7.06 0.18 -3.16
C ILE A 23 -6.13 0.74 -4.24
N ASP A 24 -6.72 1.42 -5.22
CA ASP A 24 -5.99 1.99 -6.35
C ASP A 24 -5.35 3.35 -6.04
N ARG A 25 -4.50 3.80 -6.96
CA ARG A 25 -3.87 5.13 -6.99
C ARG A 25 -3.06 5.43 -5.72
N LYS A 26 -2.27 4.46 -5.28
CA LYS A 26 -1.32 4.60 -4.19
C LYS A 26 0.10 4.72 -4.72
N ILE A 27 0.85 5.60 -4.10
CA ILE A 27 2.28 5.80 -4.37
C ILE A 27 3.08 4.99 -3.35
N TYR A 28 4.02 4.19 -3.82
CA TYR A 28 4.92 3.41 -2.98
C TYR A 28 6.28 3.23 -3.64
N LYS A 29 7.31 3.05 -2.81
CA LYS A 29 8.68 2.78 -3.28
C LYS A 29 8.87 1.30 -3.59
N GLU A 30 9.91 1.01 -4.36
CA GLU A 30 10.34 -0.35 -4.70
C GLU A 30 10.61 -1.21 -3.46
N LEU A 31 11.25 -0.62 -2.45
CA LEU A 31 11.57 -1.26 -1.18
C LEU A 31 10.66 -0.75 -0.05
N GLU A 32 9.42 -0.40 -0.36
CA GLU A 32 8.48 0.14 0.63
C GLU A 32 8.14 -0.91 1.70
N ASP A 33 8.28 -0.51 2.96
CA ASP A 33 7.96 -1.37 4.08
C ASP A 33 6.47 -1.25 4.44
N THR A 34 5.71 -2.28 4.07
CA THR A 34 4.27 -2.35 4.30
C THR A 34 3.87 -2.43 5.77
N THR A 35 4.82 -2.72 6.67
CA THR A 35 4.57 -2.81 8.11
C THR A 35 4.70 -1.47 8.83
N LYS A 36 5.37 -0.48 8.20
CA LYS A 36 5.51 0.86 8.78
C LYS A 36 4.15 1.52 8.97
N SER A 37 3.92 2.02 10.18
CA SER A 37 2.67 2.69 10.58
C SER A 37 2.28 3.82 9.61
N ASN A 38 3.25 4.62 9.17
CA ASN A 38 3.01 5.74 8.25
C ASN A 38 2.46 5.27 6.90
N PHE A 39 3.08 4.26 6.29
CA PHE A 39 2.64 3.74 4.99
C PHE A 39 1.29 3.04 5.10
N ARG A 40 1.11 2.22 6.14
CA ARG A 40 -0.19 1.60 6.44
C ARG A 40 -1.30 2.64 6.62
N GLY A 41 -1.03 3.70 7.38
CA GLY A 41 -1.98 4.81 7.57
C GLY A 41 -2.33 5.53 6.26
N TYR A 42 -1.36 5.71 5.37
CA TYR A 42 -1.55 6.29 4.05
C TYR A 42 -2.43 5.42 3.13
N VAL A 43 -2.17 4.11 3.08
CA VAL A 43 -2.96 3.16 2.26
C VAL A 43 -4.39 3.12 2.78
N LEU A 44 -4.59 2.96 4.08
CA LEU A 44 -5.89 2.79 4.73
C LEU A 44 -6.58 4.12 5.10
N LYS A 45 -6.13 5.26 4.55
CA LYS A 45 -6.64 6.60 4.91
C LYS A 45 -8.16 6.73 4.74
N LEU A 46 -8.72 6.08 3.72
CA LEU A 46 -10.16 6.09 3.42
C LEU A 46 -11.00 5.18 4.34
N ILE A 47 -10.35 4.26 5.05
CA ILE A 47 -11.00 3.39 6.03
C ILE A 47 -11.08 4.14 7.36
N HIS A 48 -12.21 3.98 8.06
CA HIS A 48 -12.44 4.62 9.34
C HIS A 48 -11.34 4.22 10.36
N PRO A 49 -10.76 5.18 11.12
CA PRO A 49 -9.62 4.91 12.00
C PRO A 49 -9.78 3.71 12.95
N SER A 50 -10.97 3.54 13.53
CA SER A 50 -11.26 2.43 14.45
C SER A 50 -11.24 1.05 13.78
N GLU A 51 -11.46 1.00 12.46
CA GLU A 51 -11.49 -0.25 11.70
C GLU A 51 -10.13 -0.63 11.12
N ARG A 52 -9.22 0.34 10.93
CA ARG A 52 -7.92 0.11 10.28
C ARG A 52 -7.12 -1.02 10.91
N LYS A 53 -7.27 -1.26 12.22
CA LYS A 53 -6.59 -2.34 12.95
C LYS A 53 -6.89 -3.73 12.40
N TYR A 54 -8.05 -3.91 11.78
CA TYR A 54 -8.48 -5.17 11.17
C TYR A 54 -8.02 -5.33 9.72
N TYR A 55 -7.44 -4.30 9.10
CA TYR A 55 -6.94 -4.40 7.74
C TYR A 55 -5.43 -4.58 7.72
N ARG A 56 -4.99 -5.56 6.92
CA ARG A 56 -3.57 -5.81 6.60
C ARG A 56 -3.30 -5.57 5.12
N ILE A 57 -2.13 -5.00 4.82
CA ILE A 57 -1.63 -4.93 3.44
C ILE A 57 -1.09 -6.31 3.09
N VAL A 58 -1.62 -6.92 2.03
CA VAL A 58 -1.22 -8.26 1.56
C VAL A 58 -0.08 -8.15 0.56
N ARG A 59 -0.23 -7.26 -0.42
CA ARG A 59 0.79 -7.03 -1.45
C ARG A 59 0.64 -5.67 -2.12
N LEU A 60 1.76 -5.18 -2.64
CA LEU A 60 1.83 -4.06 -3.57
C LEU A 60 1.79 -4.62 -5.00
N CYS A 61 0.93 -4.09 -5.86
CA CYS A 61 0.78 -4.57 -7.24
C CYS A 61 1.80 -3.92 -8.18
N PHE A 62 3.08 -4.30 -8.06
CA PHE A 62 4.15 -3.76 -8.90
C PHE A 62 3.94 -4.08 -10.39
N ASP A 63 3.38 -5.25 -10.71
CA ASP A 63 3.19 -5.73 -12.10
C ASP A 63 2.27 -4.81 -12.92
N THR A 64 1.30 -4.17 -12.26
CA THR A 64 0.33 -3.27 -12.88
C THR A 64 0.60 -1.80 -12.56
N ALA A 65 1.67 -1.50 -11.81
CA ALA A 65 1.98 -0.16 -11.38
C ALA A 65 2.81 0.60 -12.44
N LYS A 66 2.55 1.90 -12.56
CA LYS A 66 3.33 2.78 -13.41
C LYS A 66 4.50 3.36 -12.62
N VAL A 67 5.70 3.30 -13.17
CA VAL A 67 6.86 4.03 -12.60
C VAL A 67 6.64 5.52 -12.82
N THR A 68 6.61 6.30 -11.73
CA THR A 68 6.42 7.76 -11.76
C THR A 68 7.68 8.55 -11.49
N GLY A 69 8.76 7.89 -11.05
CA GLY A 69 10.04 8.53 -10.81
C GLY A 69 11.03 7.61 -10.10
N THR A 70 12.14 8.19 -9.68
CA THR A 70 13.20 7.53 -8.90
C THR A 70 13.60 8.42 -7.73
N THR A 71 13.89 7.81 -6.59
CA THR A 71 14.36 8.50 -5.38
C THR A 71 15.65 7.87 -4.87
N ASN A 72 16.53 8.69 -4.29
CA ASN A 72 17.73 8.22 -3.59
C ASN A 72 17.54 8.14 -2.06
N TYR A 73 16.41 8.66 -1.57
CA TYR A 73 15.94 8.55 -0.18
C TYR A 73 15.18 7.25 0.07
#